data_AF-A0A7J0FYI2-F1
#
_entry.id   AF-A0A7J0FYI2-F1
#
_cell.length_a   1.000
_cell.length_b   1.000
_cell.length_c   1.000
_cell.angle_alpha   90.00
_cell.angle_beta   90.00
_cell.angle_gamma   90.00
#
_symmetry.space_group_name_H-M   'P 1'
#
loop_
_entity.id
_entity.type
_entity.pdbx_description
1 polymer ?
#
loop_
_entity_poly.entity_id
_entity_poly.type
_entity_poly.pdbx_seq_one_letter_code
_entity_poly.pdbx_strand_id
1 'polypeptide(L)'
;MNILIDQASAEVVHIDLGVAFEQGLMLKTPERVPFRLTRDVIDGMGVTGVEGVFRRCCEETLSVMRTNKEALLTIVEVFIHDPLYKWALSPLKALQRQKETDDDLETSLEDSQEEYEGNKDAARALMRVKQKLDGYEEGEMRSTHGQVMFEYQYLMHQPDCQVYISWLLPPFVG
;
A
#
# COMPACT_ATOMS: atom_id res chain seq x y z
N MET A 1 -2.49 13.58 -2.73
CA MET A 1 -3.39 12.44 -3.03
C MET A 1 -2.61 11.67 -4.05
N ASN A 2 -2.41 10.37 -3.88
CA ASN A 2 -1.65 9.57 -4.86
C ASN A 2 -2.57 8.77 -5.78
N ILE A 3 -3.79 9.28 -5.99
CA ILE A 3 -4.83 8.72 -6.84
C ILE A 3 -5.35 9.84 -7.75
N LEU A 4 -5.29 9.60 -9.05
CA LEU A 4 -5.85 10.44 -10.11
C LEU A 4 -7.07 9.71 -10.70
N ILE A 5 -8.13 10.45 -11.03
CA ILE A 5 -9.29 9.92 -11.75
C ILE A 5 -9.34 10.62 -13.11
N ASP A 6 -9.34 9.84 -14.19
CA ASP A 6 -9.53 10.38 -15.53
C ASP A 6 -10.98 10.80 -15.74
N GLN A 7 -11.22 12.01 -16.24
CA GLN A 7 -12.57 12.55 -16.37
C GLN A 7 -13.35 11.97 -17.55
N ALA A 8 -12.66 11.45 -18.57
CA ALA A 8 -13.30 10.93 -19.78
C ALA A 8 -13.65 9.44 -19.66
N SER A 9 -12.73 8.64 -19.11
CA SER A 9 -12.90 7.19 -18.94
C SER A 9 -13.37 6.78 -17.54
N ALA A 10 -13.28 7.67 -16.55
CA ALA A 10 -13.48 7.37 -15.12
C ALA A 10 -12.48 6.33 -14.56
N GLU A 11 -11.35 6.13 -15.22
CA GLU A 11 -10.30 5.23 -14.74
C GLU A 11 -9.52 5.84 -13.57
N VAL A 12 -9.13 4.96 -12.64
CA VAL A 12 -8.36 5.33 -11.44
C VAL A 12 -6.90 4.97 -11.65
N VAL A 13 -6.01 5.94 -11.50
CA VAL A 13 -4.56 5.78 -11.71
C VAL A 13 -3.79 6.14 -10.44
N HIS A 14 -2.92 5.24 -10.00
CA HIS A 14 -1.94 5.55 -8.95
C HIS A 14 -0.75 6.31 -9.56
N ILE A 15 -0.48 7.52 -9.08
CA ILE A 15 0.54 8.42 -9.66
C ILE A 15 1.86 8.44 -8.88
N ASP A 16 1.89 7.85 -7.69
CA ASP A 16 3.09 7.76 -6.87
C ASP A 16 3.15 6.38 -6.19
N LEU A 17 4.25 5.67 -6.45
CA LEU A 17 4.57 4.35 -5.93
C LEU A 17 5.85 4.41 -5.06
N GLY A 18 6.21 5.59 -4.55
CA GLY A 18 7.47 5.82 -3.86
C GLY A 18 7.65 5.02 -2.56
N VAL A 19 6.55 4.52 -1.96
CA VAL A 19 6.54 3.58 -0.82
C VAL A 19 6.06 2.23 -1.34
N ALA A 20 6.90 1.20 -1.31
CA ALA A 20 6.58 -0.12 -1.84
C ALA A 20 6.93 -1.24 -0.85
N PHE A 21 6.43 -2.45 -1.11
CA PHE A 21 6.83 -3.68 -0.41
C PHE A 21 6.84 -3.57 1.13
N GLU A 22 5.73 -3.11 1.70
CA GLU A 22 5.52 -2.93 3.16
C GLU A 22 6.37 -1.85 3.85
N GLN A 23 7.11 -1.03 3.09
CA GLN A 23 7.81 0.14 3.65
C GLN A 23 6.86 1.13 4.35
N GLY A 24 5.58 1.15 3.99
CA GLY A 24 4.56 1.99 4.64
C GLY A 24 4.36 1.66 6.11
N LEU A 25 4.67 0.44 6.54
CA LEU A 25 4.64 0.04 7.96
C LEU A 25 5.78 0.65 8.78
N MET A 26 6.86 1.10 8.11
CA MET A 26 8.07 1.66 8.74
C MET A 26 8.00 3.19 8.90
N LEU A 27 6.88 3.81 8.51
CA LEU A 27 6.63 5.23 8.70
C LEU A 27 6.35 5.56 10.18
N LYS A 28 6.55 6.83 10.59
CA LYS A 28 6.23 7.32 11.95
C LYS A 28 4.76 7.05 12.28
N THR A 29 3.88 7.30 11.31
CA THR A 29 2.50 6.83 11.32
C THR A 29 2.37 5.71 10.29
N PRO A 30 2.30 4.43 10.71
CA PRO A 30 2.26 3.30 9.80
C PRO A 30 1.02 3.26 8.91
N GLU A 31 1.20 2.96 7.63
CA GLU A 31 0.09 2.64 6.71
C GLU A 31 -0.38 1.20 6.94
N ARG A 32 -1.37 1.03 7.82
CA ARG A 32 -1.88 -0.29 8.22
C ARG A 32 -2.84 -0.90 7.20
N VAL A 33 -3.54 -0.08 6.42
CA VAL A 33 -4.53 -0.55 5.45
C VAL A 33 -3.85 -1.08 4.19
N PRO A 34 -4.21 -2.27 3.69
CA PRO A 34 -3.53 -2.89 2.55
C PRO A 34 -3.74 -2.14 1.23
N PHE A 35 -4.86 -1.43 1.09
CA PHE A 35 -5.16 -0.54 -0.02
C PHE A 35 -6.17 0.53 0.41
N ARG A 36 -6.30 1.59 -0.38
CA ARG A 36 -7.20 2.71 -0.06
C ARG A 36 -8.62 2.41 -0.58
N LEU A 37 -9.53 2.15 0.34
CA LEU A 37 -10.96 1.95 0.07
C LEU A 37 -11.77 2.84 1.02
N THR A 38 -11.92 4.12 0.67
CA THR A 38 -12.63 5.10 1.51
C THR A 38 -14.14 5.02 1.28
N ARG A 39 -14.92 5.69 2.15
CA ARG A 39 -16.37 5.82 1.98
C ARG A 39 -16.73 6.43 0.63
N ASP A 40 -16.01 7.45 0.18
CA ASP A 40 -16.25 8.09 -1.12
C ASP A 40 -15.99 7.15 -2.31
N VAL A 41 -14.94 6.32 -2.22
CA VAL A 41 -14.66 5.30 -3.24
C VAL A 41 -15.74 4.22 -3.26
N ILE A 42 -16.22 3.79 -2.09
CA ILE A 42 -17.31 2.81 -1.97
C ILE A 42 -18.63 3.39 -2.49
N ASP A 43 -18.94 4.64 -2.17
CA ASP A 43 -20.15 5.32 -2.63
C ASP A 43 -20.18 5.45 -4.17
N GLY A 44 -19.02 5.70 -4.77
CA GLY A 44 -18.84 5.69 -6.23
C GLY A 44 -19.16 4.35 -6.91
N MET A 45 -19.22 3.23 -6.17
CA MET A 45 -19.61 1.90 -6.68
C MET A 45 -21.14 1.71 -6.73
N GLY A 46 -21.91 2.69 -6.25
CA GLY A 46 -23.37 2.66 -6.24
C GLY A 46 -23.97 1.75 -5.16
N VAL A 47 -25.25 1.39 -5.32
CA VAL A 47 -26.04 0.71 -4.28
C VAL A 47 -25.49 -0.64 -3.82
N THR A 48 -24.72 -1.32 -4.68
CA THR A 48 -24.11 -2.61 -4.33
C THR A 48 -22.82 -2.46 -3.52
N GLY A 49 -22.24 -1.26 -3.48
CA GLY A 49 -20.94 -1.01 -2.87
C GLY A 49 -19.89 -2.04 -3.32
N VAL A 50 -19.14 -2.55 -2.35
CA VAL A 50 -18.09 -3.55 -2.57
C VAL A 50 -18.60 -4.96 -2.89
N GLU A 51 -19.83 -5.28 -2.49
CA GLU A 51 -20.41 -6.64 -2.57
C GLU A 51 -20.77 -7.04 -4.01
N GLY A 52 -20.87 -6.05 -4.91
CA GLY A 52 -21.25 -6.23 -6.30
C GLY A 52 -20.08 -6.62 -7.21
N VAL A 53 -19.89 -5.82 -8.25
CA VAL A 53 -18.87 -6.07 -9.29
C VAL A 53 -17.46 -6.02 -8.71
N PHE A 54 -17.21 -5.12 -7.77
CA PHE A 54 -15.89 -4.90 -7.18
C PHE A 54 -15.28 -6.17 -6.58
N ARG A 55 -15.97 -6.85 -5.65
CA ARG A 55 -15.48 -8.10 -5.05
C ARG A 55 -15.17 -9.16 -6.10
N ARG A 56 -16.10 -9.39 -7.04
CA ARG A 56 -15.92 -10.42 -8.08
C ARG A 56 -14.69 -10.12 -8.93
N CYS A 57 -14.50 -8.86 -9.33
CA CYS A 57 -13.31 -8.44 -10.05
C CYS A 57 -12.03 -8.64 -9.21
N CYS A 58 -12.04 -8.33 -7.91
CA CYS A 58 -10.91 -8.60 -7.03
C CYS A 58 -10.58 -10.09 -6.92
N GLU A 59 -11.58 -10.95 -6.76
CA GLU A 59 -11.39 -12.40 -6.69
C GLU A 59 -10.81 -12.96 -8.00
N GLU A 60 -11.38 -12.59 -9.15
CA GLU A 60 -10.86 -13.04 -10.44
C GLU A 60 -9.45 -12.51 -10.71
N THR A 61 -9.19 -11.23 -10.43
CA THR A 61 -7.86 -10.64 -10.59
C THR A 61 -6.84 -11.34 -9.71
N LEU A 62 -7.16 -11.56 -8.42
CA LEU A 62 -6.28 -12.28 -7.50
C LEU A 62 -6.05 -13.72 -7.97
N SER A 63 -7.09 -14.40 -8.46
CA SER A 63 -6.98 -15.75 -9.04
C SER A 63 -5.95 -15.78 -10.18
N VAL A 64 -6.05 -14.85 -11.14
CA VAL A 64 -5.11 -14.71 -12.25
C VAL A 64 -3.70 -14.40 -11.76
N MET A 65 -3.55 -13.52 -10.77
CA MET A 65 -2.24 -13.20 -10.16
C MET A 65 -1.61 -14.44 -9.52
N ARG A 66 -2.39 -15.25 -8.78
CA ARG A 66 -1.91 -16.50 -8.16
C ARG A 66 -1.50 -17.52 -9.22
N THR A 67 -2.28 -17.66 -10.31
CA THR A 67 -1.93 -18.54 -11.44
C THR A 67 -0.62 -18.13 -12.11
N ASN A 68 -0.36 -16.82 -12.22
CA ASN A 68 0.83 -16.27 -12.86
C ASN A 68 1.93 -15.86 -11.87
N LYS A 69 1.93 -16.42 -10.65
CA LYS A 69 2.81 -15.98 -9.56
C LYS A 69 4.29 -16.03 -9.90
N GLU A 70 4.75 -17.03 -10.66
CA GLU A 70 6.17 -17.19 -11.01
C GLU A 70 6.66 -16.03 -11.89
N ALA A 71 5.82 -15.55 -12.81
CA ALA A 71 6.15 -14.37 -13.63
C ALA A 71 6.21 -13.10 -12.79
N LEU A 72 5.27 -12.92 -11.85
CA LEU A 72 5.27 -11.78 -10.93
C LEU A 72 6.50 -11.80 -10.00
N LEU A 73 6.85 -12.96 -9.46
CA LEU A 73 8.04 -13.12 -8.61
C LEU A 73 9.32 -12.84 -9.38
N THR A 74 9.43 -13.32 -10.62
CA THR A 74 10.58 -13.03 -11.49
C THR A 74 10.77 -11.53 -11.68
N ILE A 75 9.69 -10.77 -11.90
CA ILE A 75 9.75 -9.30 -12.04
C ILE A 75 10.25 -8.66 -10.74
N VAL A 76 9.74 -9.09 -9.58
CA VAL A 76 10.16 -8.54 -8.27
C VAL A 76 11.62 -8.88 -7.97
N GLU A 77 12.08 -10.09 -8.31
CA GLU A 77 13.47 -10.53 -8.15
C GLU A 77 14.46 -9.64 -8.90
N VAL A 78 14.10 -9.16 -10.10
CA VAL A 78 14.95 -8.22 -10.86
C VAL A 78 15.24 -6.95 -10.06
N PHE A 79 14.25 -6.40 -9.35
CA PHE A 79 14.45 -5.19 -8.52
C PHE A 79 15.33 -5.45 -7.30
N ILE A 80 15.37 -6.69 -6.79
CA ILE A 80 16.19 -7.05 -5.62
C ILE A 80 17.66 -7.08 -5.96
N HIS A 81 17.96 -7.40 -7.22
CA HIS A 81 19.30 -7.39 -7.76
C HIS A 81 19.73 -6.02 -8.29
N ASP A 82 18.85 -5.01 -8.31
CA ASP A 82 19.22 -3.64 -8.68
C ASP A 82 19.94 -2.95 -7.51
N PRO A 83 21.26 -2.68 -7.62
CA PRO A 83 22.04 -2.05 -6.56
C PRO A 83 21.64 -0.60 -6.27
N LEU A 84 20.86 0.03 -7.16
CA LEU A 84 20.37 1.40 -6.97
C LEU A 84 19.03 1.44 -6.24
N TYR A 85 18.30 0.31 -6.18
CA TYR A 85 17.00 0.26 -5.52
C TYR A 85 17.15 0.23 -4.00
N LYS A 86 16.45 1.15 -3.32
CA LYS A 86 16.50 1.28 -1.85
C LYS A 86 15.36 0.49 -1.21
N TRP A 87 15.66 -0.74 -0.80
CA TRP A 87 14.72 -1.64 -0.12
C TRP A 87 14.41 -1.22 1.32
N ALA A 88 15.31 -0.50 1.98
CA ALA A 88 15.06 0.12 3.28
C ALA A 88 14.67 1.60 3.13
N LEU A 89 13.62 2.00 3.85
CA LEU A 89 13.24 3.39 4.00
C LEU A 89 14.03 3.98 5.18
N SER A 90 15.01 4.85 4.90
CA SER A 90 15.78 5.52 5.96
C SER A 90 14.84 6.34 6.86
N PRO A 91 15.06 6.39 8.19
CA PRO A 91 14.22 7.15 9.11
C PRO A 91 14.02 8.62 8.71
N LEU A 92 15.07 9.27 8.18
CA LEU A 92 14.99 10.66 7.71
C LEU A 92 14.01 10.82 6.53
N LYS A 93 14.06 9.92 5.53
CA LYS A 93 13.10 9.90 4.41
C LYS A 93 11.68 9.55 4.87
N ALA A 94 11.55 8.65 5.84
CA ALA A 94 10.25 8.31 6.43
C ALA A 94 9.61 9.55 7.09
N LEU A 95 10.42 10.32 7.84
CA LEU A 95 9.99 11.58 8.45
C LEU A 95 9.67 12.67 7.42
N GLN A 96 10.53 12.86 6.41
CA GLN A 96 10.29 13.84 5.34
C GLN A 96 8.99 13.58 4.59
N ARG A 97 8.66 12.30 4.32
CA ARG A 97 7.41 11.91 3.65
C ARG A 97 6.15 12.19 4.46
N GLN A 98 6.26 12.41 5.76
CA GLN A 98 5.13 12.73 6.66
C GLN A 98 5.21 14.15 7.23
N LYS A 99 6.08 15.02 6.69
CA LYS A 99 6.45 16.32 7.28
C LYS A 99 5.57 17.50 6.84
N GLU A 100 4.26 17.31 6.64
CA GLU A 100 3.33 18.41 6.32
C GLU A 100 2.46 18.90 7.49
N THR A 101 2.73 18.50 8.74
CA THR A 101 2.13 19.14 9.93
C THR A 101 3.04 18.96 11.15
N ASP A 102 4.03 19.83 11.29
CA ASP A 102 4.49 20.35 12.58
C ASP A 102 5.44 21.51 12.26
N ASP A 103 4.94 22.73 12.50
CA ASP A 103 5.77 23.92 12.63
C ASP A 103 6.85 23.67 13.71
N ASP A 104 8.05 24.22 13.47
CA ASP A 104 9.19 24.28 14.39
C ASP A 104 9.84 22.96 14.83
N LEU A 105 10.89 22.55 14.11
CA LEU A 105 12.21 22.30 14.70
C LEU A 105 13.22 22.02 13.57
N GLU A 106 14.09 23.01 13.31
CA GLU A 106 15.35 22.79 12.57
C GLU A 106 16.15 21.71 13.31
N THR A 107 16.18 20.51 12.75
CA THR A 107 17.11 19.46 13.17
C THR A 107 18.02 19.16 11.99
N SER A 108 19.19 19.81 12.00
CA SER A 108 20.34 19.46 11.18
C SER A 108 20.86 18.11 11.66
N LEU A 109 20.27 17.02 11.18
CA LEU A 109 20.73 15.67 11.47
C LEU A 109 21.45 15.16 10.22
N GLU A 110 22.77 15.04 10.36
CA GLU A 110 23.65 14.49 9.34
C GLU A 110 23.24 13.05 9.01
N ASP A 111 23.17 12.74 7.72
CA ASP A 111 22.89 11.41 7.17
C ASP A 111 24.08 10.51 7.53
N SER A 112 24.07 9.92 8.73
CA SER A 112 24.99 8.85 9.07
C SER A 112 24.74 7.73 8.06
N GLN A 113 25.71 7.50 7.18
CA GLN A 113 25.73 6.40 6.23
C GLN A 113 25.68 5.08 6.99
N GLU A 114 24.50 4.69 7.45
CA GLU A 114 24.23 3.35 7.92
C GLU A 114 24.38 2.44 6.71
N GLU A 115 25.33 1.53 6.81
CA GLU A 115 25.67 0.54 5.81
C GLU A 115 24.39 -0.26 5.50
N TYR A 116 23.77 0.06 4.35
CA TYR A 116 22.55 -0.58 3.89
C TYR A 116 22.80 -2.09 3.80
N GLU A 117 22.20 -2.88 4.70
CA GLU A 117 22.04 -4.34 4.55
C GLU A 117 20.99 -4.64 3.46
N GLY A 118 21.20 -4.09 2.26
CA GLY A 118 20.25 -4.07 1.13
C GLY A 118 19.82 -5.45 0.62
N ASN A 119 20.37 -6.54 1.15
CA ASN A 119 19.96 -7.90 0.82
C ASN A 119 18.88 -8.46 1.78
N LYS A 120 18.88 -8.11 3.07
CA LYS A 120 17.91 -8.70 4.03
C LYS A 120 16.51 -8.14 3.88
N ASP A 121 16.39 -6.82 3.71
CA ASP A 121 15.08 -6.16 3.54
C ASP A 121 14.44 -6.53 2.19
N ALA A 122 15.27 -6.64 1.16
CA ALA A 122 14.86 -7.09 -0.17
C ALA A 122 14.36 -8.54 -0.15
N ALA A 123 15.10 -9.44 0.52
CA ALA A 123 14.68 -10.82 0.72
C ALA A 123 13.37 -10.92 1.54
N ARG A 124 13.19 -10.08 2.57
CA ARG A 124 11.95 -10.02 3.36
C ARG A 124 10.76 -9.60 2.50
N ALA A 125 10.95 -8.56 1.68
CA ALA A 125 9.93 -8.09 0.75
C ALA A 125 9.52 -9.18 -0.26
N LEU A 126 10.48 -9.88 -0.87
CA LEU A 126 10.19 -10.99 -1.79
C LEU A 126 9.41 -12.11 -1.10
N MET A 127 9.87 -12.50 0.08
CA MET A 127 9.24 -13.55 0.88
C MET A 127 7.79 -13.19 1.17
N ARG A 128 7.52 -11.92 1.49
CA ARG A 128 6.16 -11.45 1.75
C ARG A 128 5.29 -11.45 0.48
N VAL A 129 5.81 -10.97 -0.65
CA VAL A 129 5.09 -11.01 -1.93
C VAL A 129 4.72 -12.45 -2.29
N LYS A 130 5.68 -13.38 -2.14
CA LYS A 130 5.45 -14.81 -2.35
C LYS A 130 4.36 -15.35 -1.44
N GLN A 131 4.42 -15.05 -0.14
CA GLN A 131 3.38 -15.45 0.82
C GLN A 131 2.00 -14.94 0.41
N LYS A 132 1.87 -13.66 0.02
CA LYS A 132 0.59 -13.09 -0.45
C LYS A 132 0.05 -13.82 -1.68
N LEU A 133 0.92 -14.12 -2.66
CA LEU A 133 0.55 -14.85 -3.88
C LEU A 133 0.23 -16.33 -3.62
N ASP A 134 0.84 -16.95 -2.61
CA ASP A 134 0.49 -18.30 -2.16
C ASP A 134 -0.79 -18.30 -1.29
N GLY A 135 -1.29 -17.12 -0.90
CA GLY A 135 -2.51 -16.94 -0.14
C GLY A 135 -2.34 -16.96 1.37
N TYR A 136 -1.13 -16.72 1.87
CA TYR A 136 -0.86 -16.62 3.30
C TYR A 136 -1.08 -15.20 3.81
N GLU A 137 -1.98 -15.06 4.79
CA GLU A 137 -2.17 -13.84 5.58
C GLU A 137 -2.13 -14.17 7.07
N GLU A 138 -1.35 -13.40 7.84
CA GLU A 138 -1.09 -13.63 9.28
C GLU A 138 -0.66 -15.08 9.64
N GLY A 139 0.00 -15.77 8.69
CA GLY A 139 0.46 -17.15 8.86
C GLY A 139 -0.58 -18.23 8.49
N GLU A 140 -1.80 -17.85 8.13
CA GLU A 140 -2.84 -18.77 7.70
C GLU A 140 -2.99 -18.79 6.18
N MET A 141 -3.10 -20.00 5.60
CA MET A 141 -3.38 -20.16 4.18
C MET A 141 -4.87 -19.96 3.90
N ARG A 142 -5.19 -19.11 2.93
CA ARG A 142 -6.56 -18.75 2.56
C ARG A 142 -6.82 -18.98 1.07
N SER A 143 -8.05 -19.38 0.75
CA SER A 143 -8.54 -19.37 -0.62
C SER A 143 -8.58 -17.93 -1.17
N THR A 144 -8.70 -17.78 -2.49
CA THR A 144 -8.83 -16.46 -3.14
C THR A 144 -9.97 -15.64 -2.52
N HIS A 145 -11.16 -16.25 -2.41
CA HIS A 145 -12.30 -15.66 -1.73
C HIS A 145 -11.99 -15.32 -0.26
N GLY A 146 -11.36 -16.25 0.47
CA GLY A 146 -11.03 -16.06 1.88
C GLY A 146 -10.02 -14.92 2.14
N GLN A 147 -9.07 -14.69 1.22
CA GLN A 147 -8.12 -13.58 1.31
C GLN A 147 -8.80 -12.24 1.01
N VAL A 148 -9.58 -12.15 -0.07
CA VAL A 148 -10.34 -10.92 -0.40
C VAL A 148 -11.28 -10.53 0.74
N MET A 149 -11.98 -11.50 1.33
CA MET A 149 -12.84 -11.25 2.48
C MET A 149 -12.07 -10.82 3.73
N PHE A 150 -10.91 -11.42 3.98
CA PHE A 150 -10.04 -11.04 5.09
C PHE A 150 -9.57 -9.58 4.96
N GLU A 151 -9.07 -9.19 3.78
CA GLU A 151 -8.62 -7.81 3.54
C GLU A 151 -9.76 -6.80 3.68
N TYR A 152 -10.97 -7.14 3.18
CA TYR A 152 -12.14 -6.29 3.36
C TYR A 152 -12.54 -6.15 4.83
N GLN A 153 -12.61 -7.26 5.56
CA GLN A 153 -12.91 -7.22 6.99
C GLN A 153 -11.86 -6.40 7.73
N TYR A 154 -10.58 -6.57 7.40
CA TYR A 154 -9.50 -5.79 7.98
C TYR A 154 -9.72 -4.29 7.76
N LEU A 155 -10.05 -3.87 6.53
CA LEU A 155 -10.35 -2.47 6.21
C LEU A 155 -11.54 -1.91 7.02
N MET A 156 -12.60 -2.71 7.20
CA MET A 156 -13.80 -2.28 7.91
C MET A 156 -13.64 -2.19 9.43
N HIS A 157 -12.71 -2.97 10.01
CA HIS A 157 -12.46 -3.01 11.46
C HIS A 157 -11.39 -2.03 11.92
N GLN A 158 -10.68 -1.34 11.02
CA GLN A 158 -9.79 -0.25 11.41
C GLN A 158 -10.64 1.02 11.64
N PRO A 159 -10.74 1.51 12.89
CA PRO A 159 -11.50 2.71 13.20
C PRO A 159 -10.79 3.90 12.58
N ASP A 160 -11.36 4.38 11.49
CA ASP A 160 -10.93 5.53 10.72
C ASP A 160 -9.57 5.40 10.06
N CYS A 161 -9.57 5.79 8.79
CA CYS A 161 -8.42 6.26 8.07
C CYS A 161 -7.41 6.96 9.01
N GLN A 162 -6.31 6.31 9.40
CA GLN A 162 -5.06 7.03 9.72
C GLN A 162 -4.43 7.61 8.45
N VAL A 163 -5.27 8.00 7.49
CA VAL A 163 -4.96 8.93 6.45
C VAL A 163 -5.06 10.28 7.13
N TYR A 164 -3.89 10.92 7.30
CA TYR A 164 -3.70 12.34 7.55
C TYR A 164 -4.99 13.17 7.49
N ILE A 165 -5.32 13.84 8.59
CA ILE A 165 -6.51 14.69 8.80
C ILE A 165 -6.67 15.78 7.71
N SER A 166 -5.68 16.06 6.87
CA SER A 166 -5.83 16.99 5.73
C SER A 166 -6.62 16.46 4.53
N TRP A 167 -6.96 15.16 4.47
CA TRP A 167 -7.71 14.56 3.34
C TRP A 167 -9.23 14.60 3.48
N LEU A 168 -9.78 14.99 4.64
CA LEU A 168 -11.22 14.91 4.92
C LEU A 168 -11.94 16.25 5.12
N LEU A 169 -11.32 17.39 4.82
CA LEU A 169 -12.00 18.69 4.87
C LEU A 169 -11.64 19.58 3.67
N PRO A 170 -12.53 19.79 2.68
CA PRO A 170 -12.52 21.05 1.95
C PRO A 170 -12.92 22.19 2.91
N PRO A 171 -12.34 23.40 2.80
CA PRO A 171 -12.85 24.55 3.53
C PRO A 171 -14.19 24.94 2.90
N PHE A 172 -15.29 24.41 3.44
CA PHE A 172 -16.56 25.11 3.39
C PHE A 172 -16.52 26.18 4.48
N VAL A 173 -16.11 27.38 4.11
CA VAL A 173 -16.53 28.61 4.79
C VAL A 173 -16.98 29.57 3.69
N GLY A 174 -18.19 30.09 3.85
CA GLY A 174 -18.98 30.83 2.87
C GLY A 174 -18.43 32.19 2.45
#